data_AF-A0A0G3UZA2-F1
#
_entry.id   AF-A0A0G3UZA2-F1
#
_cell.length_a   1.000
_cell.length_b   1.000
_cell.length_c   1.000
_cell.angle_alpha   90.00
_cell.angle_beta   90.00
_cell.angle_gamma   90.00
#
_symmetry.space_group_name_H-M   'P 1'
#
loop_
_entity.id
_entity.type
_entity.pdbx_description
1 polymer ?
#
loop_
_entity_poly.entity_id
_entity_poly.type
_entity_poly.pdbx_seq_one_letter_code
_entity_poly.pdbx_strand_id
1 'polypeptide(L)'
;MERRTLITAAVGAVVGAVGSPPAAAAAPRRIGMSDVARLQQRFTDIIAADHRHGGRTGIEHQARALAGDALRLQQQGAASQRVRASLYAAAAAFWSSAMWAAIDGRRFNDAREHLREAQNIASMSGDQAIQFRIWSHAGTMYRHMNRPGDADAANAVARNLGISRRDPMFASLGLARHGAIHAAAGDRRSTGRAFGQAQEALDRADAAAHRPVWLTAFYDRAEIHGLALSAYLSLGDWETAESHGYRCLAELRPHMRRSLAITTTRLARAQLEQGEAERAVATAMQVPAEAAASHPRVIRMLAGFEQRLTDTAPHSPQTAVWRDYTARVTASAR
;
A
#
# COMPACT_ATOMS: atom_id res chain seq x y z
N MET A 1 -2.79 97.86 40.33
CA MET A 1 -3.22 97.06 41.50
C MET A 1 -2.97 95.60 41.16
N GLU A 2 -2.12 94.94 41.95
CA GLU A 2 -2.05 93.47 42.14
C GLU A 2 -1.78 92.58 40.90
N ARG A 3 -1.04 91.48 40.92
CA ARG A 3 -0.29 90.74 41.95
C ARG A 3 0.70 89.84 41.20
N ARG A 4 1.82 89.57 41.85
CA ARG A 4 2.84 88.57 41.50
C ARG A 4 2.26 87.14 41.46
N THR A 5 3.19 86.19 41.26
CA THR A 5 3.25 84.79 41.77
C THR A 5 2.82 83.72 40.74
N LEU A 6 3.47 82.55 40.52
CA LEU A 6 4.42 81.65 41.23
C LEU A 6 5.21 80.81 40.17
N ILE A 7 6.52 80.57 40.33
CA ILE A 7 7.22 79.34 40.81
C ILE A 7 7.30 78.14 39.83
N THR A 8 8.55 77.89 39.41
CA THR A 8 9.35 76.64 39.38
C THR A 8 8.71 75.26 39.14
N ALA A 9 9.21 74.54 38.12
CA ALA A 9 9.39 73.07 38.12
C ALA A 9 10.45 72.70 37.06
N ALA A 10 11.66 72.28 37.47
CA ALA A 10 12.14 70.90 37.61
C ALA A 10 12.67 70.29 36.28
N VAL A 11 14.01 70.21 36.18
CA VAL A 11 14.76 69.53 35.12
C VAL A 11 14.72 68.02 35.39
N GLY A 12 14.02 67.26 34.54
CA GLY A 12 14.02 65.80 34.55
C GLY A 12 15.03 65.26 33.54
N ALA A 13 16.03 64.51 34.02
CA ALA A 13 16.98 63.78 33.19
C ALA A 13 16.32 62.54 32.58
N VAL A 14 16.32 62.44 31.25
CA VAL A 14 15.86 61.24 30.52
C VAL A 14 17.03 60.27 30.41
N VAL A 15 16.97 59.18 31.18
CA VAL A 15 17.90 58.05 31.06
C VAL A 15 17.47 57.24 29.83
N GLY A 16 18.32 57.21 28.80
CA GLY A 16 18.09 56.42 27.59
C GLY A 16 18.07 54.92 27.92
N ALA A 17 16.93 54.27 27.68
CA ALA A 17 16.84 52.82 27.67
C ALA A 17 17.64 52.28 26.49
N VAL A 18 18.75 51.60 26.78
CA VAL A 18 19.51 50.82 25.79
C VAL A 18 18.60 49.70 25.31
N GLY A 19 18.04 49.86 24.12
CA GLY A 19 17.25 48.82 23.47
C GLY A 19 18.15 47.61 23.18
N SER A 20 17.76 46.44 23.69
CA SER A 20 18.35 45.17 23.26
C SER A 20 18.27 45.06 21.73
N PRO A 21 19.34 44.62 21.03
CA PRO A 21 19.26 44.40 19.60
C PRO A 21 18.15 43.37 19.31
N PRO A 22 17.35 43.55 18.25
CA PRO A 22 16.37 42.55 17.85
C PRO A 22 17.10 41.23 17.64
N ALA A 23 16.65 40.16 18.31
CA ALA A 23 17.16 38.83 18.10
C ALA A 23 17.19 38.56 16.58
N ALA A 24 18.38 38.34 16.03
CA ALA A 24 18.55 38.06 14.61
C ALA A 24 17.61 36.91 14.25
N ALA A 25 16.58 37.20 13.45
CA ALA A 25 15.64 36.20 12.98
C ALA A 25 16.47 35.09 12.34
N ALA A 26 16.45 33.90 12.96
CA ALA A 26 17.22 32.76 12.48
C ALA A 26 16.91 32.58 10.99
N ALA A 27 17.95 32.60 10.14
CA ALA A 27 17.78 32.52 8.70
C ALA A 27 16.88 31.32 8.35
N PRO A 28 15.87 31.48 7.48
CA PRO A 28 14.93 30.42 7.20
C PRO A 28 15.68 29.16 6.76
N ARG A 29 15.42 28.05 7.47
CA ARG A 29 16.04 26.75 7.19
C ARG A 29 15.93 26.44 5.70
N ARG A 30 17.06 26.24 5.02
CA ARG A 30 17.08 25.82 3.62
C ARG A 30 16.73 24.33 3.54
N ILE A 31 15.71 24.01 2.74
CA ILE A 31 15.29 22.63 2.49
C ILE A 31 15.85 22.20 1.14
N GLY A 32 16.52 21.05 1.11
CA GLY A 32 17.24 20.55 -0.06
C GLY A 32 16.86 19.13 -0.47
N MET A 33 17.48 18.65 -1.54
CA MET A 33 17.30 17.27 -2.01
C MET A 33 17.78 16.23 -0.99
N SER A 34 18.68 16.59 -0.07
CA SER A 34 19.06 15.73 1.05
C SER A 34 17.89 15.46 2.01
N ASP A 35 16.98 16.41 2.21
CA ASP A 35 15.75 16.18 2.98
C ASP A 35 14.84 15.18 2.27
N VAL A 36 14.69 15.33 0.96
CA VAL A 36 13.92 14.40 0.11
C VAL A 36 14.52 13.00 0.14
N ALA A 37 15.85 12.88 0.01
CA ALA A 37 16.53 11.59 0.06
C ALA A 37 16.32 10.86 1.40
N ARG A 38 16.32 11.59 2.52
CA ARG A 38 15.98 11.03 3.85
C ARG A 38 14.55 10.51 3.91
N LEU A 39 13.59 11.22 3.31
CA LEU A 39 12.20 10.74 3.20
C LEU A 39 12.11 9.50 2.30
N GLN A 40 12.84 9.45 1.19
CA GLN A 40 12.88 8.28 0.30
C GLN A 40 13.46 7.04 0.98
N GLN A 41 14.47 7.21 1.84
CA GLN A 41 14.98 6.10 2.67
C GLN A 41 13.91 5.58 3.62
N ARG A 42 13.23 6.48 4.36
CA ARG A 42 12.12 6.08 5.25
C ARG A 42 10.97 5.43 4.50
N PHE A 43 10.70 5.86 3.27
CA PHE A 43 9.72 5.24 2.40
C PHE A 43 10.11 3.81 2.04
N THR A 44 11.39 3.55 1.76
CA THR A 44 11.91 2.20 1.54
C THR A 44 11.70 1.31 2.77
N ASP A 45 11.91 1.85 3.98
CA ASP A 45 11.69 1.12 5.23
C ASP A 45 10.20 0.74 5.42
N ILE A 46 9.28 1.64 5.05
CA ILE A 46 7.83 1.36 5.05
C ILE A 46 7.49 0.22 4.09
N ILE A 47 8.03 0.23 2.87
CA ILE A 47 7.79 -0.83 1.87
C ILE A 47 8.31 -2.18 2.40
N ALA A 48 9.51 -2.21 2.98
CA ALA A 48 10.07 -3.41 3.56
C ALA A 48 9.23 -3.94 4.74
N ALA A 49 8.75 -3.05 5.61
CA ALA A 49 7.85 -3.40 6.71
C ALA A 49 6.51 -3.96 6.21
N ASP A 50 5.95 -3.39 5.14
CA ASP A 50 4.70 -3.85 4.52
C ASP A 50 4.85 -5.24 3.88
N HIS A 51 5.96 -5.54 3.22
CA HIS A 51 6.24 -6.88 2.69
C HIS A 51 6.31 -7.96 3.76
N ARG A 52 6.78 -7.61 4.96
CA ARG A 52 6.88 -8.53 6.09
C ARG A 52 5.56 -8.66 6.85
N HIS A 53 4.91 -7.55 7.17
CA HIS A 53 3.86 -7.50 8.18
C HIS A 53 2.56 -6.81 7.75
N GLY A 54 2.31 -6.61 6.45
CA GLY A 54 1.23 -5.75 5.95
C GLY A 54 -0.16 -5.86 6.61
N GLY A 55 -0.99 -4.86 6.38
CA GLY A 55 -2.33 -4.77 6.99
C GLY A 55 -2.37 -4.30 8.45
N ARG A 56 -1.22 -4.16 9.12
CA ARG A 56 -1.09 -3.63 10.50
C ARG A 56 -1.32 -2.11 10.56
N THR A 57 -2.01 -1.65 11.60
CA THR A 57 -2.26 -0.21 11.85
C THR A 57 -1.00 0.58 12.16
N GLY A 58 0.03 -0.05 12.73
CA GLY A 58 1.32 0.59 12.99
C GLY A 58 1.98 1.13 11.71
N ILE A 59 1.98 0.35 10.62
CA ILE A 59 2.52 0.77 9.32
C ILE A 59 1.71 1.94 8.76
N GLU A 60 0.37 1.88 8.89
CA GLU A 60 -0.52 2.95 8.48
C GLU A 60 -0.21 4.26 9.22
N HIS A 61 -0.18 4.23 10.56
CA HIS A 61 0.11 5.41 11.38
C HIS A 61 1.49 5.98 11.11
N GLN A 62 2.51 5.13 10.98
CA GLN A 62 3.86 5.55 10.66
C GLN A 62 3.93 6.23 9.29
N ALA A 63 3.27 5.66 8.27
CA ALA A 63 3.20 6.28 6.95
C ALA A 63 2.49 7.64 7.01
N ARG A 64 1.36 7.76 7.71
CA ARG A 64 0.65 9.05 7.89
C ARG A 64 1.53 10.10 8.58
N ALA A 65 2.25 9.72 9.63
CA ALA A 65 3.16 10.62 10.33
C ALA A 65 4.27 11.15 9.40
N LEU A 66 4.86 10.28 8.58
CA LEU A 66 5.88 10.65 7.59
C LEU A 66 5.32 11.51 6.45
N ALA A 67 4.06 11.32 6.06
CA ALA A 67 3.39 12.23 5.14
C ALA A 67 3.26 13.64 5.75
N GLY A 68 2.90 13.73 7.03
CA GLY A 68 2.87 14.98 7.79
C GLY A 68 4.23 15.65 7.91
N ASP A 69 5.30 14.89 8.16
CA ASP A 69 6.68 15.39 8.16
C ASP A 69 7.07 15.98 6.80
N ALA A 70 6.76 15.29 5.70
CA ALA A 70 7.04 15.75 4.35
C ALA A 70 6.28 17.05 3.99
N LEU A 71 5.00 17.15 4.38
CA LEU A 71 4.21 18.37 4.19
C LEU A 71 4.69 19.53 5.07
N ARG A 72 5.14 19.26 6.30
CA ARG A 72 5.75 20.28 7.15
C ARG A 72 7.03 20.83 6.53
N LEU A 73 7.88 19.96 5.98
CA LEU A 73 9.06 20.36 5.20
C LEU A 73 8.68 21.16 3.95
N GLN A 74 7.56 20.83 3.31
CA GLN A 74 7.06 21.58 2.16
C GLN A 74 6.63 22.99 2.54
N GLN A 75 5.98 23.18 3.70
CA GLN A 75 5.50 24.47 4.17
C GLN A 75 6.61 25.36 4.74
N GLN A 76 7.69 24.76 5.23
CA GLN A 76 8.77 25.47 5.90
C GLN A 76 9.91 25.87 4.96
N GLY A 77 10.53 27.02 5.26
CA GLY A 77 11.83 27.39 4.72
C GLY A 77 11.86 27.79 3.25
N ALA A 78 13.07 28.11 2.80
CA ALA A 78 13.37 28.38 1.39
C ALA A 78 13.71 27.07 0.67
N ALA A 79 12.97 26.76 -0.39
CA ALA A 79 13.14 25.55 -1.21
C ALA A 79 12.86 25.87 -2.68
N SER A 80 13.61 25.27 -3.60
CA SER A 80 13.33 25.37 -5.03
C SER A 80 12.03 24.66 -5.40
N GLN A 81 11.43 25.02 -6.54
CA GLN A 81 10.22 24.36 -7.03
C GLN A 81 10.39 22.83 -7.19
N ARG A 82 11.58 22.39 -7.65
CA ARG A 82 11.93 20.97 -7.76
C ARG A 82 11.88 20.26 -6.41
N VAL A 83 12.43 20.87 -5.36
CA VAL A 83 12.40 20.30 -4.00
C VAL A 83 10.96 20.25 -3.49
N ARG A 84 10.17 21.31 -3.68
CA ARG A 84 8.75 21.33 -3.27
C ARG A 84 7.92 20.24 -3.97
N ALA A 85 8.08 20.07 -5.29
CA ALA A 85 7.41 19.00 -6.03
C ALA A 85 7.80 17.61 -5.51
N SER A 86 9.08 17.41 -5.19
CA SER A 86 9.58 16.15 -4.64
C SER A 86 9.06 15.86 -3.22
N LEU A 87 8.87 16.90 -2.39
CA LEU A 87 8.25 16.77 -1.07
C LEU A 87 6.76 16.40 -1.17
N TYR A 88 6.03 16.98 -2.13
CA TYR A 88 4.66 16.54 -2.42
C TYR A 88 4.61 15.10 -2.92
N ALA A 89 5.52 14.69 -3.82
CA ALA A 89 5.60 13.30 -4.27
C ALA A 89 5.87 12.33 -3.10
N ALA A 90 6.78 12.69 -2.18
CA ALA A 90 7.07 11.91 -0.99
C ALA A 90 5.85 11.81 -0.06
N ALA A 91 5.16 12.92 0.22
CA ALA A 91 3.94 12.93 1.02
C ALA A 91 2.84 12.05 0.40
N ALA A 92 2.62 12.15 -0.92
CA ALA A 92 1.69 11.30 -1.65
C ALA A 92 2.08 9.81 -1.60
N ALA A 93 3.37 9.49 -1.67
CA ALA A 93 3.89 8.12 -1.51
C ALA A 93 3.62 7.53 -0.13
N PHE A 94 3.73 8.35 0.92
CA PHE A 94 3.39 7.94 2.27
C PHE A 94 1.88 7.75 2.46
N TRP A 95 1.03 8.68 2.02
CA TRP A 95 -0.43 8.50 2.05
C TRP A 95 -0.88 7.28 1.25
N SER A 96 -0.26 7.02 0.09
CA SER A 96 -0.52 5.82 -0.71
C SER A 96 -0.15 4.53 0.04
N SER A 97 0.88 4.56 0.90
CA SER A 97 1.25 3.41 1.75
C SER A 97 0.30 3.22 2.93
N ALA A 98 -0.16 4.32 3.54
CA ALA A 98 -1.21 4.28 4.55
C ALA A 98 -2.51 3.68 3.97
N MET A 99 -2.89 4.12 2.77
CA MET A 99 -4.00 3.55 2.02
C MET A 99 -3.80 2.05 1.80
N TRP A 100 -2.62 1.59 1.35
CA TRP A 100 -2.36 0.18 1.12
C TRP A 100 -2.45 -0.66 2.41
N ALA A 101 -1.88 -0.18 3.51
CA ALA A 101 -1.98 -0.81 4.82
C ALA A 101 -3.44 -0.92 5.30
N ALA A 102 -4.27 0.10 5.05
CA ALA A 102 -5.70 0.07 5.33
C ALA A 102 -6.46 -0.93 4.44
N ILE A 103 -6.20 -0.94 3.12
CA ILE A 103 -6.77 -1.90 2.15
C ILE A 103 -6.50 -3.33 2.59
N ASP A 104 -5.24 -3.63 2.89
CA ASP A 104 -4.80 -4.97 3.26
C ASP A 104 -5.34 -5.39 4.64
N GLY A 105 -5.49 -4.43 5.54
CA GLY A 105 -6.20 -4.59 6.81
C GLY A 105 -7.73 -4.73 6.70
N ARG A 106 -8.30 -4.50 5.50
CA ARG A 106 -9.75 -4.43 5.21
C ARG A 106 -10.47 -3.24 5.89
N ARG A 107 -9.73 -2.17 6.22
CA ARG A 107 -10.27 -0.90 6.76
C ARG A 107 -10.57 0.05 5.59
N PHE A 108 -11.67 -0.22 4.88
CA PHE A 108 -11.96 0.49 3.63
C PHE A 108 -12.41 1.94 3.80
N ASN A 109 -12.96 2.31 4.96
CA ASN A 109 -13.29 3.70 5.25
C ASN A 109 -12.00 4.53 5.36
N ASP A 110 -11.06 4.10 6.20
CA ASP A 110 -9.73 4.71 6.34
C ASP A 110 -8.99 4.76 5.00
N ALA A 111 -9.02 3.67 4.22
CA ALA A 111 -8.40 3.64 2.90
C ALA A 111 -8.98 4.70 1.94
N ARG A 112 -10.28 4.99 1.99
CA ARG A 112 -10.92 6.04 1.18
C ARG A 112 -10.52 7.45 1.64
N GLU A 113 -10.30 7.65 2.93
CA GLU A 113 -9.77 8.91 3.46
C GLU A 113 -8.33 9.13 2.97
N HIS A 114 -7.48 8.10 3.10
CA HIS A 114 -6.10 8.14 2.60
C HIS A 114 -6.01 8.34 1.09
N LEU A 115 -6.97 7.80 0.34
CA LEU A 115 -7.08 8.03 -1.10
C LEU A 115 -7.29 9.51 -1.43
N ARG A 116 -8.20 10.20 -0.72
CA ARG A 116 -8.49 11.62 -0.94
C ARG A 116 -7.25 12.47 -0.69
N GLU A 117 -6.57 12.23 0.43
CA GLU A 117 -5.32 12.94 0.76
C GLU A 117 -4.23 12.70 -0.30
N ALA A 118 -4.02 11.43 -0.68
CA ALA A 118 -3.00 11.07 -1.66
C ALA A 118 -3.25 11.71 -3.03
N GLN A 119 -4.49 11.70 -3.53
CA GLN A 119 -4.84 12.25 -4.84
C GLN A 119 -4.69 13.78 -4.89
N ASN A 120 -5.15 14.48 -3.84
CA ASN A 120 -5.02 15.93 -3.72
C ASN A 120 -3.55 16.34 -3.78
N ILE A 121 -2.68 15.62 -3.04
CA ILE A 121 -1.26 15.94 -2.96
C ILE A 121 -0.49 15.52 -4.22
N ALA A 122 -0.80 14.36 -4.80
CA ALA A 122 -0.10 13.86 -5.99
C ALA A 122 -0.21 14.80 -7.18
N SER A 123 -1.36 15.47 -7.34
CA SER A 123 -1.59 16.45 -8.41
C SER A 123 -0.60 17.62 -8.35
N MET A 124 -0.21 18.05 -7.15
CA MET A 124 0.77 19.12 -6.95
C MET A 124 2.22 18.69 -7.22
N SER A 125 2.50 17.39 -7.25
CA SER A 125 3.85 16.86 -7.48
C SER A 125 4.23 16.75 -8.97
N GLY A 126 3.25 16.59 -9.86
CA GLY A 126 3.46 16.28 -11.28
C GLY A 126 4.05 14.87 -11.55
N ASP A 127 4.27 14.05 -10.53
CA ASP A 127 4.85 12.71 -10.66
C ASP A 127 3.78 11.71 -11.14
N GLN A 128 3.93 11.22 -12.38
CA GLN A 128 2.99 10.25 -12.96
C GLN A 128 3.09 8.87 -12.32
N ALA A 129 4.26 8.48 -11.81
CA ALA A 129 4.44 7.18 -11.18
C ALA A 129 3.70 7.10 -9.85
N ILE A 130 3.70 8.18 -9.05
CA ILE A 130 2.92 8.20 -7.81
C ILE A 130 1.41 8.25 -8.08
N GLN A 131 0.98 9.03 -9.08
CA GLN A 131 -0.42 9.02 -9.51
C GLN A 131 -0.88 7.62 -9.95
N PHE A 132 -0.05 6.93 -10.75
CA PHE A 132 -0.32 5.55 -11.16
C PHE A 132 -0.53 4.65 -9.95
N ARG A 133 0.40 4.70 -8.99
CA ARG A 133 0.34 3.85 -7.79
C ARG A 133 -0.95 4.08 -6.99
N ILE A 134 -1.32 5.35 -6.77
CA ILE A 134 -2.53 5.73 -6.02
C ILE A 134 -3.78 5.16 -6.69
N TRP A 135 -3.93 5.37 -8.00
CA TRP A 135 -5.08 4.88 -8.75
C TRP A 135 -5.10 3.34 -8.89
N SER A 136 -3.94 2.70 -9.00
CA SER A 136 -3.80 1.24 -8.99
C SER A 136 -4.24 0.62 -7.65
N HIS A 137 -3.86 1.25 -6.52
CA HIS A 137 -4.33 0.85 -5.20
C HIS A 137 -5.84 1.11 -5.03
N ALA A 138 -6.37 2.25 -5.51
CA ALA A 138 -7.80 2.53 -5.50
C ALA A 138 -8.61 1.47 -6.26
N GLY A 139 -8.16 1.05 -7.45
CA GLY A 139 -8.78 -0.05 -8.20
C GLY A 139 -8.81 -1.35 -7.40
N THR A 140 -7.73 -1.65 -6.68
CA THR A 140 -7.65 -2.82 -5.79
C THR A 140 -8.61 -2.73 -4.62
N MET A 141 -8.72 -1.55 -3.99
CA MET A 141 -9.67 -1.27 -2.92
C MET A 141 -11.10 -1.53 -3.36
N TYR A 142 -11.53 -0.91 -4.47
CA TYR A 142 -12.89 -1.06 -4.97
C TYR A 142 -13.21 -2.49 -5.39
N ARG A 143 -12.25 -3.20 -6.00
CA ARG A 143 -12.39 -4.64 -6.27
C ARG A 143 -12.64 -5.43 -4.97
N HIS A 144 -11.89 -5.12 -3.91
CA HIS A 144 -12.05 -5.76 -2.61
C HIS A 144 -13.35 -5.41 -1.87
N MET A 145 -14.00 -4.31 -2.25
CA MET A 145 -15.34 -3.91 -1.81
C MET A 145 -16.46 -4.47 -2.70
N ASN A 146 -16.16 -5.35 -3.66
CA ASN A 146 -17.11 -5.86 -4.64
C ASN A 146 -17.79 -4.77 -5.49
N ARG A 147 -17.01 -3.75 -5.87
CA ARG A 147 -17.44 -2.63 -6.72
C ARG A 147 -16.65 -2.61 -8.04
N PRO A 148 -16.90 -3.55 -8.96
CA PRO A 148 -16.07 -3.73 -10.16
C PRO A 148 -16.09 -2.51 -11.10
N GLY A 149 -17.22 -1.79 -11.21
CA GLY A 149 -17.29 -0.57 -12.03
C GLY A 149 -16.39 0.56 -11.52
N ASP A 150 -16.38 0.81 -10.20
CA ASP A 150 -15.47 1.79 -9.60
C ASP A 150 -14.00 1.34 -9.68
N ALA A 151 -13.77 0.04 -9.56
CA ALA A 151 -12.44 -0.55 -9.71
C ALA A 151 -11.90 -0.33 -11.12
N ASP A 152 -12.74 -0.57 -12.13
CA ASP A 152 -12.41 -0.36 -13.54
C ASP A 152 -12.13 1.12 -13.82
N ALA A 153 -13.00 2.03 -13.38
CA ALA A 153 -12.81 3.46 -13.53
C ALA A 153 -11.49 3.93 -12.90
N ALA A 154 -11.18 3.50 -11.68
CA ALA A 154 -9.92 3.84 -11.02
C ALA A 154 -8.69 3.27 -11.76
N ASN A 155 -8.76 2.02 -12.23
CA ASN A 155 -7.67 1.41 -12.98
C ASN A 155 -7.49 2.04 -14.37
N ALA A 156 -8.57 2.50 -15.00
CA ALA A 156 -8.52 3.25 -16.26
C ALA A 156 -7.74 4.56 -16.11
N VAL A 157 -7.89 5.28 -14.99
CA VAL A 157 -7.06 6.47 -14.70
C VAL A 157 -5.58 6.09 -14.69
N ALA A 158 -5.18 5.04 -13.95
CA ALA A 158 -3.79 4.59 -13.90
C ALA A 158 -3.25 4.19 -15.30
N ARG A 159 -4.02 3.41 -16.05
CA ARG A 159 -3.64 2.94 -17.39
C ARG A 159 -3.55 4.06 -18.43
N ASN A 160 -4.32 5.13 -18.28
CA ASN A 160 -4.34 6.26 -19.22
C ASN A 160 -3.22 7.29 -18.99
N LEU A 161 -2.46 7.18 -17.89
CA LEU A 161 -1.29 8.03 -17.65
C LEU A 161 -0.21 7.82 -18.72
N GLY A 162 0.54 8.88 -19.03
CA GLY A 162 1.62 8.83 -20.02
C GLY A 162 2.68 7.77 -19.72
N ILE A 163 3.02 7.58 -18.44
CA ILE A 163 4.00 6.59 -17.99
C ILE A 163 3.61 5.15 -18.37
N SER A 164 2.33 4.81 -18.33
CA SER A 164 1.82 3.49 -18.71
C SER A 164 1.98 3.19 -20.20
N ARG A 165 2.09 4.22 -21.05
CA ARG A 165 2.38 4.05 -22.49
C ARG A 165 3.88 3.99 -22.78
N ARG A 166 4.72 4.58 -21.91
CA ARG A 166 6.16 4.75 -22.12
C ARG A 166 7.00 3.64 -21.49
N ASP A 167 6.52 3.06 -20.38
CA ASP A 167 7.23 1.99 -19.67
C ASP A 167 6.38 0.70 -19.62
N PRO A 168 6.83 -0.38 -20.27
CA PRO A 168 6.13 -1.66 -20.28
C PRO A 168 5.86 -2.25 -18.89
N MET A 169 6.67 -1.93 -17.87
CA MET A 169 6.44 -2.39 -16.49
C MET A 169 5.15 -1.81 -15.90
N PHE A 170 4.87 -0.53 -16.15
CA PHE A 170 3.65 0.13 -15.70
C PHE A 170 2.43 -0.35 -16.50
N ALA A 171 2.57 -0.53 -17.82
CA ALA A 171 1.54 -1.16 -18.66
C ALA A 171 1.17 -2.55 -18.12
N SER A 172 2.18 -3.38 -17.84
CA SER A 172 2.01 -4.73 -17.31
C SER A 172 1.22 -4.72 -16.00
N LEU A 173 1.63 -3.92 -15.01
CA LEU A 173 0.94 -3.83 -13.72
C LEU A 173 -0.52 -3.37 -13.88
N GLY A 174 -0.77 -2.38 -14.75
CA GLY A 174 -2.11 -1.89 -15.05
C GLY A 174 -3.01 -2.97 -15.68
N LEU A 175 -2.44 -3.79 -16.57
CA LEU A 175 -3.14 -4.91 -17.22
C LEU A 175 -3.40 -6.07 -16.25
N ALA A 176 -2.44 -6.44 -15.41
CA ALA A 176 -2.61 -7.50 -14.41
C ALA A 176 -3.72 -7.12 -13.40
N ARG A 177 -3.74 -5.86 -12.95
CA ARG A 177 -4.82 -5.33 -12.10
C ARG A 177 -6.16 -5.34 -12.83
N HIS A 178 -6.19 -5.00 -14.12
CA HIS A 178 -7.40 -5.05 -14.94
C HIS A 178 -7.95 -6.46 -15.09
N GLY A 179 -7.10 -7.47 -15.31
CA GLY A 179 -7.51 -8.87 -15.36
C GLY A 179 -8.18 -9.32 -14.07
N ALA A 180 -7.63 -8.93 -12.91
CA ALA A 180 -8.26 -9.20 -11.62
C ALA A 180 -9.61 -8.47 -11.44
N ILE A 181 -9.82 -7.32 -12.07
CA ILE A 181 -11.09 -6.57 -12.06
C ILE A 181 -12.12 -7.23 -12.97
N HIS A 182 -11.74 -7.65 -14.18
CA HIS A 182 -12.60 -8.42 -15.07
C HIS A 182 -13.12 -9.70 -14.40
N ALA A 183 -12.27 -10.41 -13.67
CA ALA A 183 -12.67 -11.59 -12.94
C ALA A 183 -13.71 -11.30 -11.85
N ALA A 184 -13.54 -10.19 -11.12
CA ALA A 184 -14.53 -9.74 -10.14
C ALA A 184 -15.86 -9.32 -10.78
N ALA A 185 -15.85 -8.99 -12.08
CA ALA A 185 -17.05 -8.73 -12.88
C ALA A 185 -17.60 -9.99 -13.59
N GLY A 186 -17.00 -11.16 -13.40
CA GLY A 186 -17.41 -12.42 -14.04
C GLY A 186 -16.94 -12.59 -15.49
N ASP A 187 -16.12 -11.69 -16.03
CA ASP A 187 -15.65 -11.76 -17.43
C ASP A 187 -14.39 -12.62 -17.55
N ARG A 188 -14.59 -13.94 -17.70
CA ARG A 188 -13.51 -14.92 -17.85
C ARG A 188 -12.64 -14.66 -19.09
N ARG A 189 -13.24 -14.27 -20.21
CA ARG A 189 -12.52 -14.10 -21.48
C ARG A 189 -11.60 -12.88 -21.41
N SER A 190 -12.08 -11.76 -20.89
CA SER A 190 -11.25 -10.56 -20.72
C SER A 190 -10.20 -10.72 -19.62
N THR A 191 -10.49 -11.52 -18.58
CA THR A 191 -9.51 -11.90 -17.55
C THR A 191 -8.28 -12.56 -18.16
N GLY A 192 -8.47 -13.65 -18.93
CA GLY A 192 -7.36 -14.38 -19.54
C GLY A 192 -6.56 -13.52 -20.52
N ARG A 193 -7.24 -12.74 -21.38
CA ARG A 193 -6.56 -11.81 -22.30
C ARG A 193 -5.70 -10.79 -21.56
N ALA A 194 -6.24 -10.18 -20.49
CA ALA A 194 -5.52 -9.15 -19.74
C ALA A 194 -4.25 -9.70 -19.06
N PHE A 195 -4.28 -10.92 -18.51
CA PHE A 195 -3.09 -11.54 -17.94
C PHE A 195 -2.05 -11.92 -19.00
N GLY A 196 -2.47 -12.41 -20.17
CA GLY A 196 -1.57 -12.63 -21.31
C GLY A 196 -0.86 -11.35 -21.73
N GLN A 197 -1.61 -10.27 -21.91
CA GLN A 197 -1.06 -8.96 -22.25
C GLN A 197 -0.16 -8.39 -21.13
N ALA A 198 -0.48 -8.64 -19.87
CA ALA A 198 0.37 -8.23 -18.74
C ALA A 198 1.72 -8.94 -18.78
N GLN A 199 1.73 -10.24 -19.08
CA GLN A 199 2.96 -11.03 -19.22
C GLN A 199 3.81 -10.53 -20.40
N GLU A 200 3.20 -10.35 -21.58
CA GLU A 200 3.89 -9.80 -22.77
C GLU A 200 4.47 -8.40 -22.52
N ALA A 201 3.78 -7.56 -21.76
CA ALA A 201 4.29 -6.24 -21.38
C ALA A 201 5.45 -6.33 -20.39
N LEU A 202 5.40 -7.27 -19.44
CA LEU A 202 6.49 -7.50 -18.49
C LEU A 202 7.74 -8.02 -19.22
N ASP A 203 7.59 -8.96 -20.14
CA ASP A 203 8.70 -9.55 -20.89
C ASP A 203 9.40 -8.55 -21.82
N ARG A 204 8.69 -7.48 -22.24
CA ARG A 204 9.27 -6.34 -22.97
C ARG A 204 9.91 -5.28 -22.08
N ALA A 205 9.73 -5.35 -20.76
CA ALA A 205 10.26 -4.33 -19.86
C ALA A 205 11.79 -4.46 -19.76
N ASP A 206 12.50 -3.36 -20.01
CA ASP A 206 13.94 -3.30 -19.78
C ASP A 206 14.24 -3.48 -18.28
N ALA A 207 15.03 -4.49 -17.94
CA ALA A 207 15.42 -4.79 -16.56
C ALA A 207 16.35 -3.72 -15.96
N ALA A 208 17.13 -3.01 -16.79
CA ALA A 208 18.07 -1.98 -16.35
C ALA A 208 17.42 -0.60 -16.17
N ALA A 209 16.19 -0.41 -16.65
CA ALA A 209 15.50 0.87 -16.55
C ALA A 209 15.28 1.30 -15.09
N HIS A 210 15.64 2.55 -14.78
CA HIS A 210 15.44 3.13 -13.46
C HIS A 210 13.95 3.33 -13.18
N ARG A 211 13.45 2.70 -12.10
CA ARG A 211 12.05 2.76 -11.68
C ARG A 211 11.93 3.04 -10.17
N PRO A 212 10.79 3.58 -9.71
CA PRO A 212 10.57 3.80 -8.28
C PRO A 212 10.70 2.51 -7.47
N VAL A 213 11.32 2.61 -6.29
CA VAL A 213 11.57 1.46 -5.39
C VAL A 213 10.30 0.68 -5.06
N TRP A 214 9.16 1.35 -4.91
CA TRP A 214 7.91 0.67 -4.62
C TRP A 214 7.54 -0.32 -5.74
N LEU A 215 7.78 0.02 -7.01
CA LEU A 215 7.40 -0.83 -8.13
C LEU A 215 8.32 -2.04 -8.23
N THR A 216 9.64 -1.83 -8.14
CA THR A 216 10.64 -2.92 -8.25
C THR A 216 10.66 -3.83 -7.03
N ALA A 217 10.31 -3.31 -5.86
CA ALA A 217 10.25 -4.09 -4.62
C ALA A 217 9.11 -5.13 -4.63
N PHE A 218 7.98 -4.88 -5.29
CA PHE A 218 6.85 -5.82 -5.28
C PHE A 218 6.52 -6.47 -6.63
N TYR A 219 6.64 -5.75 -7.75
CA TYR A 219 6.06 -6.20 -9.01
C TYR A 219 7.05 -7.01 -9.84
N ASP A 220 6.62 -8.22 -10.20
CA ASP A 220 7.33 -9.21 -11.00
C ASP A 220 6.32 -10.25 -11.52
N ARG A 221 6.81 -11.33 -12.12
CA ARG A 221 6.00 -12.46 -12.59
C ARG A 221 5.23 -13.15 -11.46
N ALA A 222 5.79 -13.22 -10.25
CA ALA A 222 5.11 -13.80 -9.10
C ALA A 222 3.84 -13.00 -8.75
N GLU A 223 3.88 -11.67 -8.78
CA GLU A 223 2.68 -10.84 -8.56
C GLU A 223 1.63 -10.98 -9.67
N ILE A 224 2.03 -11.17 -10.95
CA ILE A 224 1.08 -11.51 -12.02
C ILE A 224 0.34 -12.81 -11.67
N HIS A 225 1.07 -13.84 -11.26
CA HIS A 225 0.48 -15.12 -10.84
C HIS A 225 -0.36 -14.98 -9.56
N GLY A 226 0.05 -14.17 -8.60
CA GLY A 226 -0.73 -13.88 -7.38
C GLY A 226 -2.07 -13.17 -7.68
N LEU A 227 -2.07 -12.24 -8.63
CA LEU A 227 -3.29 -11.60 -9.12
C LEU A 227 -4.17 -12.57 -9.91
N ALA A 228 -3.60 -13.40 -10.76
CA ALA A 228 -4.30 -14.43 -11.52
C ALA A 228 -4.94 -15.48 -10.60
N LEU A 229 -4.22 -16.00 -9.61
CA LEU A 229 -4.75 -16.87 -8.55
C LEU A 229 -6.00 -16.26 -7.92
N SER A 230 -5.92 -14.99 -7.51
CA SER A 230 -7.08 -14.29 -6.92
C SER A 230 -8.24 -14.13 -7.91
N ALA A 231 -7.95 -13.97 -9.20
CA ALA A 231 -8.94 -13.74 -10.26
C ALA A 231 -9.69 -15.04 -10.58
N TYR A 232 -8.97 -16.12 -10.83
CA TYR A 232 -9.56 -17.42 -11.16
C TYR A 232 -10.33 -18.05 -9.98
N LEU A 233 -9.89 -17.80 -8.74
CA LEU A 233 -10.72 -18.08 -7.55
C LEU A 233 -12.07 -17.36 -7.59
N SER A 234 -12.11 -16.08 -7.99
CA SER A 234 -13.39 -15.36 -8.09
C SER A 234 -14.27 -15.85 -9.24
N LEU A 235 -13.67 -16.45 -10.27
CA LEU A 235 -14.38 -17.01 -11.44
C LEU A 235 -14.83 -18.47 -11.24
N GLY A 236 -14.52 -19.09 -10.10
CA GLY A 236 -14.80 -20.51 -9.87
C GLY A 236 -13.94 -21.48 -10.67
N ASP A 237 -12.82 -21.01 -11.21
CA ASP A 237 -11.88 -21.81 -12.00
C ASP A 237 -10.73 -22.26 -11.11
N TRP A 238 -11.01 -23.30 -10.33
CA TRP A 238 -10.16 -23.74 -9.21
C TRP A 238 -8.84 -24.35 -9.66
N GLU A 239 -8.85 -25.11 -10.75
CA GLU A 239 -7.66 -25.74 -11.34
C GLU A 239 -6.68 -24.68 -11.86
N THR A 240 -7.18 -23.69 -12.63
CA THR A 240 -6.35 -22.58 -13.12
C THR A 240 -5.85 -21.73 -11.95
N ALA A 241 -6.67 -21.53 -10.93
CA ALA A 241 -6.26 -20.86 -9.70
C ALA A 241 -5.12 -21.60 -8.99
N GLU A 242 -5.22 -22.91 -8.76
CA GLU A 242 -4.18 -23.73 -8.14
C GLU A 242 -2.86 -23.66 -8.94
N SER A 243 -2.92 -23.80 -10.26
CA SER A 243 -1.75 -23.67 -11.14
C SER A 243 -1.03 -22.33 -10.96
N HIS A 244 -1.77 -21.22 -10.96
CA HIS A 244 -1.18 -19.91 -10.67
C HIS A 244 -0.67 -19.78 -9.23
N GLY A 245 -1.29 -20.45 -8.26
CA GLY A 245 -0.81 -20.51 -6.89
C GLY A 245 0.58 -21.11 -6.78
N TYR A 246 0.83 -22.27 -7.39
CA TYR A 246 2.16 -22.89 -7.41
C TYR A 246 3.19 -22.01 -8.12
N ARG A 247 2.85 -21.45 -9.29
CA ARG A 247 3.78 -20.57 -10.03
C ARG A 247 4.12 -19.30 -9.25
N CYS A 248 3.14 -18.71 -8.58
CA CYS A 248 3.37 -17.57 -7.69
C CYS A 248 4.36 -17.94 -6.57
N LEU A 249 4.14 -19.07 -5.88
CA LEU A 249 5.01 -19.50 -4.78
C LEU A 249 6.43 -19.86 -5.24
N ALA A 250 6.59 -20.45 -6.42
CA ALA A 250 7.88 -20.81 -6.98
C ALA A 250 8.76 -19.59 -7.31
N GLU A 251 8.13 -18.47 -7.70
CA GLU A 251 8.83 -17.25 -8.09
C GLU A 251 8.88 -16.19 -6.97
N LEU A 252 8.16 -16.42 -5.86
CA LEU A 252 8.04 -15.43 -4.79
C LEU A 252 9.38 -15.20 -4.09
N ARG A 253 9.74 -13.91 -3.95
CA ARG A 253 10.96 -13.52 -3.24
C ARG A 253 10.85 -13.83 -1.73
N PRO A 254 11.89 -14.41 -1.09
CA PRO A 254 11.80 -14.90 0.30
C PRO A 254 11.37 -13.89 1.37
N HIS A 255 11.67 -12.60 1.16
CA HIS A 255 11.34 -11.53 2.11
C HIS A 255 9.85 -11.12 2.07
N MET A 256 9.07 -11.57 1.09
CA MET A 256 7.64 -11.24 0.94
C MET A 256 6.72 -12.11 1.80
N ARG A 257 6.94 -12.08 3.11
CA ARG A 257 6.22 -12.92 4.09
C ARG A 257 4.71 -12.76 4.03
N ARG A 258 4.21 -11.53 3.83
CA ARG A 258 2.78 -11.29 3.64
C ARG A 258 2.25 -12.02 2.40
N SER A 259 2.89 -11.81 1.25
CA SER A 259 2.43 -12.36 -0.02
C SER A 259 2.48 -13.89 0.01
N LEU A 260 3.47 -14.47 0.67
CA LEU A 260 3.56 -15.91 0.92
C LEU A 260 2.32 -16.42 1.66
N ALA A 261 1.98 -15.81 2.80
CA ALA A 261 0.83 -16.21 3.60
C ALA A 261 -0.48 -16.10 2.80
N ILE A 262 -0.72 -14.96 2.14
CA ILE A 262 -1.94 -14.75 1.34
C ILE A 262 -2.04 -15.75 0.18
N THR A 263 -0.93 -16.00 -0.52
CA THR A 263 -0.89 -16.93 -1.67
C THR A 263 -1.13 -18.36 -1.20
N THR A 264 -0.49 -18.79 -0.13
CA THR A 264 -0.64 -20.14 0.44
C THR A 264 -2.09 -20.39 0.88
N THR A 265 -2.72 -19.44 1.58
CA THR A 265 -4.13 -19.58 1.97
C THR A 265 -5.08 -19.64 0.77
N ARG A 266 -4.81 -18.87 -0.30
CA ARG A 266 -5.59 -18.93 -1.55
C ARG A 266 -5.42 -20.24 -2.30
N LEU A 267 -4.19 -20.77 -2.35
CA LEU A 267 -3.89 -22.08 -2.93
C LEU A 267 -4.64 -23.19 -2.19
N ALA A 268 -4.60 -23.19 -0.86
CA ALA A 268 -5.37 -24.12 -0.04
C ALA A 268 -6.89 -24.03 -0.34
N ARG A 269 -7.42 -22.82 -0.52
CA ARG A 269 -8.83 -22.64 -0.93
C ARG A 269 -9.12 -23.22 -2.31
N ALA A 270 -8.24 -23.01 -3.29
CA ALA A 270 -8.41 -23.58 -4.63
C ALA A 270 -8.42 -25.12 -4.60
N GLN A 271 -7.56 -25.74 -3.79
CA GLN A 271 -7.53 -27.18 -3.59
C GLN A 271 -8.81 -27.71 -2.93
N LEU A 272 -9.29 -27.01 -1.89
CA LEU A 272 -10.51 -27.40 -1.20
C LEU A 272 -11.74 -27.37 -2.12
N GLU A 273 -11.87 -26.35 -2.96
CA GLU A 273 -13.00 -26.25 -3.91
C GLU A 273 -12.95 -27.30 -5.03
N GLN A 274 -11.82 -27.97 -5.22
CA GLN A 274 -11.68 -29.14 -6.11
C GLN A 274 -12.05 -30.46 -5.41
N GLY A 275 -12.36 -30.45 -4.11
CA GLY A 275 -12.64 -31.65 -3.32
C GLY A 275 -11.40 -32.30 -2.69
N GLU A 276 -10.22 -31.71 -2.88
CA GLU A 276 -8.93 -32.24 -2.41
C GLU A 276 -8.65 -31.84 -0.95
N ALA A 277 -9.52 -32.26 -0.03
CA ALA A 277 -9.49 -31.81 1.37
C ALA A 277 -8.15 -32.10 2.08
N GLU A 278 -7.51 -33.25 1.80
CA GLU A 278 -6.23 -33.61 2.39
C GLU A 278 -5.11 -32.66 1.97
N ARG A 279 -4.98 -32.44 0.67
CA ARG A 279 -4.00 -31.50 0.10
C ARG A 279 -4.27 -30.08 0.60
N ALA A 280 -5.54 -29.67 0.61
CA ALA A 280 -5.94 -28.34 1.05
C ALA A 280 -5.54 -28.06 2.50
N VAL A 281 -5.78 -29.01 3.42
CA VAL A 281 -5.38 -28.89 4.83
C VAL A 281 -3.86 -28.87 4.97
N ALA A 282 -3.16 -29.76 4.26
CA ALA A 282 -1.69 -29.78 4.27
C ALA A 282 -1.11 -28.44 3.80
N THR A 283 -1.64 -27.84 2.73
CA THR A 283 -1.24 -26.51 2.26
C THR A 283 -1.60 -25.41 3.25
N ALA A 284 -2.81 -25.43 3.84
CA ALA A 284 -3.22 -24.42 4.81
C ALA A 284 -2.33 -24.42 6.06
N MET A 285 -1.83 -25.58 6.48
CA MET A 285 -0.88 -25.71 7.60
C MET A 285 0.52 -25.14 7.28
N GLN A 286 0.86 -24.90 6.01
CA GLN A 286 2.11 -24.24 5.61
C GLN A 286 2.04 -22.71 5.73
N VAL A 287 0.86 -22.14 6.00
CA VAL A 287 0.73 -20.70 6.24
C VAL A 287 1.57 -20.31 7.46
N PRO A 288 2.46 -19.30 7.35
CA PRO A 288 3.32 -18.91 8.45
C PRO A 288 2.56 -18.59 9.74
N ALA A 289 2.98 -19.18 10.86
CA ALA A 289 2.32 -19.03 12.16
C ALA A 289 2.12 -17.56 12.58
N GLU A 290 3.13 -16.70 12.41
CA GLU A 290 3.01 -15.26 12.71
C GLU A 290 1.87 -14.60 11.92
N ALA A 291 1.74 -14.91 10.64
CA ALA A 291 0.70 -14.36 9.78
C ALA A 291 -0.67 -14.95 10.12
N ALA A 292 -0.73 -16.24 10.40
CA ALA A 292 -1.95 -16.93 10.84
C ALA A 292 -2.48 -16.37 12.17
N ALA A 293 -1.60 -15.91 13.06
CA ALA A 293 -1.98 -15.35 14.36
C ALA A 293 -2.25 -13.84 14.35
N SER A 294 -1.56 -13.06 13.50
CA SER A 294 -1.56 -11.59 13.62
C SER A 294 -1.99 -10.82 12.38
N HIS A 295 -1.99 -11.41 11.18
CA HIS A 295 -2.30 -10.68 9.96
C HIS A 295 -3.82 -10.62 9.72
N PRO A 296 -4.48 -9.45 9.79
CA PRO A 296 -5.95 -9.35 9.86
C PRO A 296 -6.68 -10.03 8.69
N ARG A 297 -6.11 -9.92 7.48
CA ARG A 297 -6.65 -10.58 6.28
C ARG A 297 -6.46 -12.10 6.29
N VAL A 298 -5.28 -12.59 6.66
CA VAL A 298 -4.96 -14.02 6.62
C VAL A 298 -5.82 -14.76 7.63
N ILE A 299 -6.00 -14.20 8.85
CA ILE A 299 -6.91 -14.75 9.87
C ILE A 299 -8.32 -14.95 9.31
N ARG A 300 -8.90 -13.93 8.65
CA ARG A 300 -10.23 -14.05 8.04
C ARG A 300 -10.28 -15.06 6.90
N MET A 301 -9.22 -15.15 6.10
CA MET A 301 -9.14 -16.13 5.02
C MET A 301 -9.06 -17.56 5.55
N LEU A 302 -8.30 -17.80 6.63
CA LEU A 302 -8.23 -19.10 7.30
C LEU A 302 -9.54 -19.47 7.99
N ALA A 303 -10.23 -18.52 8.63
CA ALA A 303 -11.56 -18.76 9.19
C ALA A 303 -12.57 -19.14 8.09
N GLY A 304 -12.53 -18.45 6.95
CA GLY A 304 -13.36 -18.80 5.79
C GLY A 304 -12.98 -20.13 5.12
N PHE A 305 -11.71 -20.55 5.22
CA PHE A 305 -11.26 -21.87 4.81
C PHE A 305 -11.82 -22.95 5.74
N GLU A 306 -11.71 -22.77 7.07
CA GLU A 306 -12.23 -23.69 8.08
C GLU A 306 -13.74 -23.90 7.97
N GLN A 307 -14.49 -22.81 7.80
CA GLN A 307 -15.92 -22.88 7.57
C GLN A 307 -16.22 -23.71 6.32
N ARG A 308 -15.54 -23.42 5.20
CA ARG A 308 -15.75 -24.16 3.96
C ARG A 308 -15.38 -25.64 4.07
N LEU A 309 -14.30 -25.96 4.79
CA LEU A 309 -13.87 -27.33 5.04
C LEU A 309 -14.93 -28.09 5.84
N THR A 310 -15.50 -27.45 6.87
CA THR A 310 -16.59 -28.03 7.66
C THR A 310 -17.86 -28.23 6.84
N ASP A 311 -18.20 -27.30 5.95
CA ASP A 311 -19.40 -27.40 5.10
C ASP A 311 -19.29 -28.50 4.03
N THR A 312 -18.09 -28.68 3.47
CA THR A 312 -17.86 -29.59 2.33
C THR A 312 -17.38 -30.99 2.75
N ALA A 313 -16.75 -31.10 3.92
CA ALA A 313 -16.16 -32.34 4.42
C ALA A 313 -16.33 -32.49 5.96
N PRO A 314 -17.57 -32.38 6.51
CA PRO A 314 -17.81 -32.30 7.95
C PRO A 314 -17.30 -33.51 8.75
N HIS A 315 -17.31 -34.68 8.14
CA HIS A 315 -16.91 -35.95 8.76
C HIS A 315 -15.56 -36.47 8.27
N SER A 316 -14.79 -35.67 7.52
CA SER A 316 -13.49 -36.11 7.06
C SER A 316 -12.45 -36.06 8.19
N PRO A 317 -11.48 -36.99 8.21
CA PRO A 317 -10.33 -36.92 9.11
C PRO A 317 -9.59 -35.57 9.06
N GLN A 318 -9.60 -34.92 7.89
CA GLN A 318 -8.91 -33.66 7.61
C GLN A 318 -9.52 -32.50 8.40
N THR A 319 -10.83 -32.52 8.63
CA THR A 319 -11.51 -31.54 9.50
C THR A 319 -11.04 -31.67 10.96
N ALA A 320 -10.82 -32.89 11.46
CA ALA A 320 -10.26 -33.12 12.79
C ALA A 320 -8.78 -32.68 12.86
N VAL A 321 -7.97 -33.06 11.86
CA VAL A 321 -6.56 -32.64 11.76
C VAL A 321 -6.41 -31.12 11.77
N TRP A 322 -7.27 -30.41 11.03
CA TRP A 322 -7.27 -28.95 11.01
C TRP A 322 -7.59 -28.35 12.38
N ARG A 323 -8.63 -28.84 13.06
CA ARG A 323 -9.01 -28.36 14.40
C ARG A 323 -7.92 -28.58 15.44
N ASP A 324 -7.27 -29.75 15.40
CA ASP A 324 -6.15 -30.05 16.30
C ASP A 324 -4.95 -29.12 16.04
N TYR A 325 -4.67 -28.83 14.77
CA TYR A 325 -3.62 -27.88 14.40
C TYR A 325 -3.93 -26.47 14.91
N THR A 326 -5.12 -25.93 14.66
CA THR A 326 -5.49 -24.58 15.09
C THR A 326 -5.52 -24.44 16.60
N ALA A 327 -5.95 -25.47 17.33
CA ALA A 327 -5.88 -25.52 18.79
C ALA A 327 -4.43 -25.40 19.30
N ARG A 328 -3.48 -26.15 18.73
CA ARG A 328 -2.06 -26.09 19.10
C ARG A 328 -1.42 -24.74 18.79
N VAL A 329 -1.71 -24.16 17.61
CA VAL A 329 -1.18 -22.84 17.21
C VAL A 329 -1.71 -21.75 18.14
N THR A 330 -2.99 -21.80 18.50
CA THR A 330 -3.60 -20.83 19.42
C THR A 330 -3.02 -20.94 20.83
N ALA A 331 -2.78 -22.17 21.32
CA ALA A 331 -2.16 -22.40 22.62
C ALA A 331 -0.70 -21.89 22.68
N SER A 332 0.03 -21.98 21.57
CA SER A 332 1.43 -21.53 21.49
C SER A 332 1.58 -20.00 21.31
N ALA A 333 0.48 -19.31 20.99
CA ALA A 333 0.45 -17.86 20.75
C ALA A 333 -0.02 -17.05 21.98
N ARG A 334 -0.44 -17.74 23.05
CA ARG A 334 -0.80 -17.15 24.35
C ARG A 334 0.37 -17.26 25.31
#